data_AF-A0A7W8MCA4-F1
#
_entry.id   AF-A0A7W8MCA4-F1
#
_cell.length_a   1.000
_cell.length_b   1.000
_cell.length_c   1.000
_cell.angle_alpha   90.00
_cell.angle_beta   90.00
_cell.angle_gamma   90.00
#
_symmetry.space_group_name_H-M   'P 1'
#
loop_
_entity.id
_entity.type
_entity.pdbx_description
1 polymer ?
#
loop_
_entity_poly.entity_id
_entity_poly.type
_entity_poly.pdbx_seq_one_letter_code
_entity_poly.pdbx_strand_id
1 'polypeptide(L)'
;MTLPSKDQQTELEAAAFRRLVSHLRNRTDVQNIDLMNLAGFCRNCLSNWYLDAAKENGLDLTKDESREIVYGMPYDEWKALHQREATTDQQQAFEQNRPKE
;
A
#
# COMPACT_ATOMS: atom_id res chain seq x y z
N MET A 1 20.79 19.69 17.03
CA MET A 1 20.10 18.43 16.68
C MET A 1 21.01 17.68 15.73
N THR A 2 21.49 16.50 16.12
CA THR A 2 22.33 15.65 15.27
C THR A 2 21.42 14.84 14.35
N LEU A 3 21.63 14.97 13.04
CA LEU A 3 20.94 14.15 12.04
C LEU A 3 21.36 12.67 12.21
N PRO A 4 20.48 11.70 11.93
CA PRO A 4 20.80 10.28 12.02
C PRO A 4 21.92 9.89 11.03
N SER A 5 22.69 8.84 11.35
CA SER A 5 23.54 8.19 10.35
C SER A 5 22.69 7.57 9.24
N LYS A 6 23.32 7.20 8.12
CA LYS A 6 22.61 6.57 7.00
C LYS A 6 21.89 5.27 7.42
N ASP A 7 22.56 4.43 8.20
CA ASP A 7 21.97 3.16 8.67
C ASP A 7 20.81 3.42 9.66
N GLN A 8 20.97 4.40 10.55
CA GLN A 8 19.89 4.82 11.44
C GLN A 8 18.69 5.37 10.67
N GLN A 9 18.93 6.13 9.60
CA GLN A 9 17.88 6.64 8.73
C GLN A 9 17.10 5.50 8.06
N THR A 10 17.80 4.52 7.47
CA THR A 10 17.16 3.35 6.84
C THR A 10 16.28 2.58 7.84
N GLU A 11 16.76 2.35 9.06
CA GLU A 11 15.97 1.66 10.08
C GLU A 11 14.73 2.44 10.52
N LEU A 12 14.85 3.78 10.62
CA LEU A 12 13.73 4.65 10.97
C LEU A 12 12.68 4.70 9.86
N GLU A 13 13.10 4.79 8.60
CA GLU A 13 12.22 4.76 7.43
C GLU A 13 11.48 3.42 7.34
N ALA A 14 12.19 2.30 7.50
CA ALA A 14 11.60 0.97 7.52
C ALA A 14 10.61 0.80 8.69
N ALA A 15 10.94 1.31 9.88
CA ALA A 15 10.04 1.28 11.04
C ALA A 15 8.76 2.11 10.82
N ALA A 16 8.89 3.30 10.22
CA ALA A 16 7.75 4.14 9.86
C ALA A 16 6.85 3.46 8.81
N PHE A 17 7.44 2.83 7.79
CA PHE A 17 6.70 2.09 6.77
C PHE A 17 5.96 0.89 7.38
N ARG A 18 6.62 0.08 8.21
CA ARG A 18 5.97 -1.03 8.94
C ARG A 18 4.80 -0.54 9.79
N ARG A 19 4.93 0.63 10.42
CA ARG A 19 3.84 1.24 11.20
C ARG A 19 2.67 1.69 10.33
N LEU A 20 2.94 2.29 9.17
CA LEU A 20 1.89 2.66 8.20
C LEU A 20 1.12 1.42 7.73
N VAL A 21 1.84 0.37 7.32
CA VAL A 21 1.25 -0.90 6.87
C VAL A 21 0.37 -1.49 7.99
N SER A 22 0.89 -1.58 9.21
CA SER A 22 0.11 -2.05 10.37
C SER A 22 -1.14 -1.19 10.64
N HIS A 23 -1.01 0.14 10.55
CA HIS A 23 -2.15 1.05 10.71
C HIS A 23 -3.24 0.79 9.65
N LEU A 24 -2.86 0.62 8.39
CA LEU A 24 -3.80 0.36 7.29
C LEU A 24 -4.45 -1.02 7.34
N ARG A 25 -3.79 -2.03 7.95
CA ARG A 25 -4.38 -3.34 8.24
C ARG A 25 -5.46 -3.26 9.30
N ASN A 26 -5.24 -2.45 10.35
CA ASN A 26 -6.22 -2.25 11.42
C ASN A 26 -7.39 -1.36 11.00
N ARG A 27 -7.20 -0.49 10.00
CA ARG A 27 -8.23 0.38 9.42
C ARG A 27 -8.89 -0.26 8.18
N THR A 28 -9.51 -1.42 8.37
CA THR A 28 -10.22 -2.16 7.30
C THR A 28 -11.42 -1.37 6.74
N ASP A 29 -11.95 -0.43 7.51
CA ASP A 29 -12.99 0.51 7.09
C ASP A 29 -12.53 1.42 5.95
N VAL A 30 -11.23 1.77 5.90
CA VAL A 30 -10.66 2.64 4.86
C VAL A 30 -10.47 1.85 3.58
N GLN A 31 -11.32 2.09 2.58
CA GLN A 31 -11.24 1.38 1.29
C GLN A 31 -10.13 1.95 0.41
N ASN A 32 -9.53 1.11 -0.43
CA ASN A 32 -8.49 1.56 -1.36
C ASN A 32 -9.00 2.64 -2.32
N ILE A 33 -10.26 2.56 -2.77
CA ILE A 33 -10.84 3.55 -3.68
C ILE A 33 -10.92 4.94 -3.02
N ASP A 34 -11.25 5.01 -1.73
CA ASP A 34 -11.27 6.28 -0.99
C ASP A 34 -9.87 6.88 -0.88
N LEU A 35 -8.86 6.05 -0.59
CA LEU A 35 -7.46 6.48 -0.56
C LEU A 35 -6.98 6.95 -1.94
N MET A 36 -7.35 6.25 -3.02
CA MET A 36 -7.03 6.66 -4.38
C MET A 36 -7.68 8.01 -4.72
N ASN A 37 -8.95 8.19 -4.39
CA ASN A 37 -9.70 9.41 -4.69
C ASN A 37 -9.17 10.62 -3.90
N LEU A 38 -8.72 10.41 -2.66
CA LEU A 38 -8.25 11.49 -1.79
C LEU A 38 -6.76 11.80 -1.98
N ALA A 39 -5.91 10.78 -2.05
CA ALA A 39 -4.47 10.90 -1.88
C ALA A 39 -3.66 10.37 -3.08
N GLY A 40 -4.31 9.80 -4.10
CA GLY A 40 -3.63 9.28 -5.30
C GLY A 40 -2.82 8.00 -5.08
N PHE A 41 -2.88 7.39 -3.89
CA PHE A 41 -2.27 6.09 -3.61
C PHE A 41 -3.14 5.25 -2.68
N CYS A 42 -2.93 3.94 -2.67
CA CYS A 42 -3.58 3.02 -1.73
C CYS A 42 -2.67 1.84 -1.36
N ARG A 43 -3.19 0.83 -0.66
CA ARG A 43 -2.42 -0.38 -0.27
C ARG A 43 -1.82 -1.11 -1.48
N ASN A 44 -2.52 -1.13 -2.61
CA ASN A 44 -2.00 -1.72 -3.85
C ASN A 44 -0.80 -0.94 -4.41
N CYS A 45 -0.79 0.39 -4.28
CA CYS A 45 0.37 1.20 -4.65
C CYS A 45 1.57 0.89 -3.77
N LEU A 46 1.37 0.78 -2.44
CA LEU A 46 2.43 0.35 -1.52
C LEU A 46 2.99 -1.04 -1.88
N SER A 47 2.12 -1.96 -2.30
CA SER A 47 2.51 -3.31 -2.72
C SER A 47 3.33 -3.30 -4.02
N ASN A 48 2.99 -2.42 -4.96
CA ASN A 48 3.75 -2.23 -6.19
C ASN A 48 5.11 -1.56 -5.91
N TRP A 49 5.16 -0.51 -5.09
CA TRP A 49 6.43 0.13 -4.73
C TRP A 49 7.39 -0.84 -4.01
N TYR A 50 6.86 -1.71 -3.15
CA TYR A 50 7.66 -2.77 -2.52
C TYR A 50 8.19 -3.76 -3.55
N LEU A 51 7.35 -4.17 -4.51
CA LEU A 51 7.73 -5.07 -5.60
C LEU A 51 8.80 -4.46 -6.51
N ASP A 52 8.65 -3.19 -6.87
CA ASP A 52 9.61 -2.47 -7.72
C ASP A 52 10.97 -2.36 -7.01
N ALA A 53 10.97 -1.99 -5.72
CA ALA A 53 12.18 -1.98 -4.90
C ALA A 53 12.83 -3.38 -4.79
N ALA A 54 12.04 -4.45 -4.67
CA ALA A 54 12.57 -5.82 -4.65
C ALA A 54 13.26 -6.18 -5.98
N LYS A 55 12.61 -5.86 -7.12
CA LYS A 55 13.15 -6.10 -8.46
C LYS A 55 14.43 -5.31 -8.71
N GLU A 56 14.49 -4.04 -8.30
CA GLU A 56 15.69 -3.20 -8.40
C GLU A 56 16.87 -3.78 -7.60
N ASN A 57 16.59 -4.54 -6.55
CA ASN A 57 17.58 -5.25 -5.74
C ASN A 57 17.80 -6.72 -6.18
N GLY A 58 17.29 -7.11 -7.35
CA GLY A 58 17.49 -8.44 -7.93
C GLY A 58 16.72 -9.56 -7.23
N LEU A 59 15.69 -9.24 -6.45
CA LEU A 59 14.82 -10.21 -5.80
C LEU A 59 13.63 -10.53 -6.71
N ASP A 60 13.40 -11.83 -6.95
CA ASP A 60 12.24 -12.31 -7.68
C ASP A 60 11.04 -12.44 -6.73
N LEU A 61 10.27 -11.35 -6.62
CA LEU A 61 9.04 -11.29 -5.85
C LEU A 61 7.86 -11.23 -6.82
N THR A 62 6.81 -11.98 -6.54
CA THR A 62 5.57 -11.90 -7.32
C THR A 62 4.66 -10.78 -6.80
N LYS A 63 3.68 -10.39 -7.62
CA LYS A 63 2.68 -9.39 -7.24
C LYS A 63 1.80 -9.84 -6.06
N ASP A 64 1.53 -11.13 -5.96
CA ASP A 64 0.68 -11.66 -4.90
C ASP A 64 1.45 -11.73 -3.58
N GLU A 65 2.73 -12.10 -3.61
CA GLU A 65 3.61 -12.02 -2.43
C GLU A 65 3.79 -10.57 -1.95
N SER A 66 3.99 -9.61 -2.86
CA SER A 66 4.13 -8.20 -2.44
C SER A 66 2.85 -7.64 -1.81
N ARG A 67 1.69 -8.09 -2.30
CA ARG A 67 0.40 -7.79 -1.66
C ARG A 67 0.28 -8.47 -0.32
N GLU A 68 0.60 -9.75 -0.20
CA GLU A 68 0.56 -10.46 1.08
C GLU A 68 1.43 -9.76 2.14
N ILE A 69 2.61 -9.28 1.75
CA ILE A 69 3.47 -8.46 2.62
C ILE A 69 2.79 -7.18 3.09
N VAL A 70 1.97 -6.51 2.27
CA VAL A 70 1.27 -5.28 2.67
C VAL A 70 -0.03 -5.57 3.42
N TYR A 71 -0.84 -6.52 2.96
CA TYR A 71 -2.14 -6.85 3.55
C TYR A 71 -2.04 -7.72 4.81
N GLY A 72 -0.93 -8.46 4.97
CA GLY A 72 -0.71 -9.38 6.09
C GLY A 72 -1.44 -10.72 5.98
N MET A 73 -2.04 -10.98 4.82
CA MET A 73 -2.73 -12.21 4.43
C MET A 73 -2.88 -12.23 2.89
N PRO A 74 -3.24 -13.37 2.26
CA PRO A 74 -3.52 -13.41 0.83
C PRO A 74 -4.55 -12.35 0.42
N TYR A 75 -4.29 -11.65 -0.69
CA TYR A 75 -5.12 -10.52 -1.10
C TYR A 75 -6.57 -10.92 -1.33
N ASP A 76 -6.83 -12.09 -1.91
CA ASP A 76 -8.19 -12.58 -2.14
C ASP A 76 -8.96 -12.85 -0.84
N GLU A 77 -8.28 -13.32 0.21
CA GLU A 77 -8.88 -13.45 1.55
C GLU A 77 -9.22 -12.07 2.14
N TRP A 78 -8.29 -11.11 2.03
CA TRP A 78 -8.55 -9.75 2.50
C TRP A 78 -9.74 -9.12 1.78
N LYS A 79 -9.84 -9.31 0.46
CA LYS A 79 -10.97 -8.81 -0.33
C LYS A 79 -12.29 -9.42 0.14
N ALA A 80 -12.33 -10.73 0.35
CA ALA A 80 -13.53 -11.42 0.80
C ALA A 80 -13.99 -10.95 2.20
N LEU A 81 -13.05 -10.62 3.09
CA LEU A 81 -13.35 -10.20 4.46
C LEU A 81 -13.67 -8.71 4.61
N HIS A 82 -13.07 -7.84 3.78
CA HIS A 82 -13.01 -6.40 4.06
C HIS A 82 -13.31 -5.48 2.87
N GLN A 83 -13.22 -5.96 1.63
CA GLN A 83 -13.49 -5.11 0.47
C GLN A 83 -15.00 -4.99 0.24
N ARG A 84 -15.46 -3.75 0.10
CA ARG A 84 -16.84 -3.43 -0.26
C ARG A 84 -16.93 -3.02 -1.72
N GLU A 85 -18.10 -3.22 -2.30
CA GLU A 85 -18.39 -2.69 -3.62
C GLU A 85 -18.34 -1.15 -3.58
N ALA A 86 -17.67 -0.55 -4.56
CA ALA A 86 -17.56 0.89 -4.65
C ALA A 86 -18.85 1.49 -5.19
N THR A 87 -19.30 2.60 -4.59
CA THR A 87 -20.46 3.34 -5.09
C THR A 87 -20.16 3.98 -6.45
N THR A 88 -21.20 4.35 -7.19
CA THR A 88 -21.06 5.06 -8.47
C THR A 88 -20.22 6.34 -8.32
N ASP A 89 -20.47 7.12 -7.27
CA ASP A 89 -19.72 8.36 -7.01
C ASP A 89 -18.23 8.09 -6.75
N GLN A 90 -17.92 7.03 -5.99
CA GLN A 90 -16.53 6.62 -5.74
C GLN A 90 -15.84 6.20 -7.05
N GLN A 91 -16.55 5.46 -7.92
CA GLN A 91 -16.03 5.04 -9.21
C GLN A 91 -15.76 6.23 -10.13
N GLN A 92 -16.71 7.17 -10.23
CA GLN A 92 -16.54 8.39 -11.03
C GLN A 92 -15.38 9.26 -10.53
N ALA A 93 -15.28 9.47 -9.22
CA ALA A 93 -14.17 10.19 -8.63
C ALA A 93 -12.83 9.47 -8.89
N PHE A 94 -12.83 8.13 -8.90
CA PHE A 94 -11.64 7.36 -9.25
C PHE A 94 -11.23 7.57 -10.71
N GLU A 95 -12.17 7.62 -11.65
CA GLU A 95 -11.82 7.88 -13.05
C GLU A 95 -11.11 9.22 -13.25
N GLN A 96 -11.48 10.23 -12.46
CA GLN A 96 -10.88 11.56 -12.49
C GLN A 96 -9.50 11.60 -11.81
N ASN A 97 -9.36 10.90 -10.68
CA ASN A 97 -8.19 10.99 -9.79
C ASN A 97 -7.18 9.85 -9.95
N ARG A 98 -7.47 8.80 -10.73
CA ARG A 98 -6.52 7.70 -10.92
C ARG A 98 -5.19 8.28 -11.44
N PRO A 99 -4.04 7.75 -10.99
CA PRO A 99 -2.75 8.10 -11.55
C PRO A 99 -2.80 7.96 -13.08
N LYS A 100 -2.56 9.07 -13.77
CA LYS A 100 -2.33 9.10 -15.20
C LYS A 100 -0.82 8.92 -15.35
N GLU A 101 -0.40 7.82 -15.95
CA GLU A 101 1.00 7.65 -16.35
C GLU A 101 1.46 8.80 -17.25
#